data_AF-A0A0G3GPL2-F1
#
_entry.id   AF-A0A0G3GPL2-F1
#
_cell.length_a   1.000
_cell.length_b   1.000
_cell.length_c   1.000
_cell.angle_alpha   90.00
_cell.angle_beta   90.00
_cell.angle_gamma   90.00
#
_symmetry.space_group_name_H-M   'P 1'
#
loop_
_entity.id
_entity.type
_entity.pdbx_description
1 polymer ?
#
loop_
_entity_poly.entity_id
_entity_poly.type
_entity_poly.pdbx_seq_one_letter_code
_entity_poly.pdbx_strand_id
1 'polypeptide(L)'
;MFGKKIVASVASSFVIFSGIAAAQTDLNLDETNKWYAEVLADETMAQAVNTDSMVSEELATNDAQATTVDENISMETLGLVTDMRVKQDFEGGARAFVTRNCQAFLPFNHQVCGAILAKYLSMGGPTSWLLWPTSGELLNPDGVGARSQFQNGLIYWHPNHGAWSVQPLMMEIWGRTGYERGVLSYPVTDSFAGGDRIGQKQLFAGGGAYWKLGRGAAVYGKINEKYVSMGAETSWLGYPVAEEVGLPDGAGRMSRFEHGWIYWHPQHGAHPVGMDMFRQWGEQGYERGVWGYPTADPVMDADGAYETQVFQGGQKSGMSPTLWVICQYSNRQIIPEVVSRAIRFAEISRKPTKEVLRESAQEVALLAFQDVSPGHQRNQAGIRAIGTDGPSGSNQRIIYSDPEPHRVGDVYKNWAGKGSTNILMDIQFDSYVNYDHVGIFIRPDTIVEAEGLGKTARSFGIDQSPIRPDVQRFHVDSAIDPRTIQAAASFAEQAANRQTPYDANPFVNKGSSSDDYAKLNCSELVWRAYHAYSGIDLDSNGGPGVWPKDIVNSGYLKSYG
;
A
#
# COMPACT_ATOMS: atom_id res chain seq x y z
N MET A 1 -14.97 50.37 -47.94
CA MET A 1 -16.14 50.49 -48.84
C MET A 1 -16.53 49.10 -49.29
N PHE A 2 -17.82 48.72 -49.22
CA PHE A 2 -18.43 47.46 -49.73
C PHE A 2 -17.79 46.12 -49.27
N GLY A 3 -18.52 44.99 -49.18
CA GLY A 3 -19.96 44.81 -49.35
C GLY A 3 -20.46 43.41 -48.94
N LYS A 4 -21.73 43.37 -48.54
CA LYS A 4 -22.63 42.20 -48.34
C LYS A 4 -22.62 41.25 -49.57
N LYS A 5 -23.01 39.97 -49.55
CA LYS A 5 -23.86 39.17 -48.62
C LYS A 5 -23.84 37.64 -48.97
N ILE A 6 -24.52 36.84 -48.14
CA ILE A 6 -25.17 35.52 -48.44
C ILE A 6 -24.26 34.26 -48.50
N VAL A 7 -24.70 33.02 -48.19
CA VAL A 7 -25.56 32.49 -47.08
C VAL A 7 -25.55 30.93 -47.10
N ALA A 8 -25.70 30.26 -45.94
CA ALA A 8 -25.92 28.80 -45.75
C ALA A 8 -24.80 27.84 -46.26
N SER A 9 -24.45 26.69 -45.65
CA SER A 9 -24.67 26.01 -44.35
C SER A 9 -23.61 24.86 -44.27
N VAL A 10 -23.44 23.94 -43.29
CA VAL A 10 -24.21 23.44 -42.14
C VAL A 10 -23.25 23.04 -40.99
N ALA A 11 -23.71 23.21 -39.73
CA ALA A 11 -23.31 22.61 -38.43
C ALA A 11 -21.90 22.02 -38.12
N SER A 12 -21.48 22.34 -36.89
CA SER A 12 -20.67 21.54 -35.94
C SER A 12 -19.13 21.59 -35.97
N SER A 13 -18.59 21.52 -34.75
CA SER A 13 -17.17 21.32 -34.39
C SER A 13 -16.17 22.44 -34.72
N PHE A 14 -16.04 23.44 -33.84
CA PHE A 14 -14.72 23.98 -33.40
C PHE A 14 -14.87 24.87 -32.15
N VAL A 15 -13.73 25.09 -31.45
CA VAL A 15 -13.43 25.94 -30.26
C VAL A 15 -13.16 25.13 -28.97
N ILE A 16 -11.96 25.16 -28.37
CA ILE A 16 -10.62 25.65 -28.81
C ILE A 16 -9.56 24.67 -28.28
N PHE A 17 -8.44 24.53 -28.99
CA PHE A 17 -7.29 23.71 -28.55
C PHE A 17 -6.20 24.62 -27.95
N SER A 18 -6.06 24.65 -26.62
CA SER A 18 -4.91 25.25 -25.92
C SER A 18 -4.94 24.89 -24.43
N GLY A 19 -3.88 24.26 -23.91
CA GLY A 19 -3.84 23.86 -22.49
C GLY A 19 -2.85 22.77 -22.06
N ILE A 20 -1.82 22.43 -22.85
CA ILE A 20 -0.77 21.49 -22.41
C ILE A 20 0.34 22.28 -21.68
N ALA A 21 0.15 22.57 -20.39
CA ALA A 21 1.21 22.89 -19.42
C ALA A 21 0.64 23.02 -17.99
N ALA A 22 1.47 22.64 -17.00
CA ALA A 22 1.44 23.11 -15.60
C ALA A 22 0.10 23.08 -14.83
N ALA A 23 -0.18 21.95 -14.19
CA ALA A 23 -0.82 21.91 -12.87
C ALA A 23 0.03 20.98 -11.97
N GLN A 24 0.99 21.59 -11.27
CA GLN A 24 1.92 20.98 -10.31
C GLN A 24 2.05 21.99 -9.15
N THR A 25 2.46 21.55 -7.95
CA THR A 25 2.23 22.22 -6.64
C THR A 25 0.74 22.18 -6.22
N ASP A 26 0.34 21.61 -5.08
CA ASP A 26 1.09 20.95 -4.00
C ASP A 26 0.42 19.65 -3.52
N LEU A 27 1.21 18.60 -3.33
CA LEU A 27 0.88 17.48 -2.46
C LEU A 27 1.75 17.62 -1.21
N ASN A 28 1.12 17.93 -0.07
CA ASN A 28 1.83 18.20 1.17
C ASN A 28 2.43 16.89 1.73
N LEU A 29 3.75 16.74 1.63
CA LEU A 29 4.45 15.47 1.88
C LEU A 29 4.53 15.06 3.36
N ASP A 30 4.17 15.94 4.31
CA ASP A 30 4.25 15.65 5.74
C ASP A 30 3.12 14.76 6.30
N GLU A 31 1.90 14.83 5.75
CA GLU A 31 0.77 14.08 6.33
C GLU A 31 0.86 12.57 6.04
N THR A 32 1.37 12.18 4.86
CA THR A 32 1.67 10.79 4.51
C THR A 32 2.67 10.15 5.47
N ASN A 33 3.67 10.93 5.93
CA ASN A 33 4.71 10.45 6.83
C ASN A 33 4.24 10.31 8.27
N LYS A 34 3.31 11.17 8.73
CA LYS A 34 2.69 11.03 10.06
C LYS A 34 1.83 9.77 10.18
N TRP A 35 1.05 9.48 9.15
CA TRP A 35 0.00 8.45 9.23
C TRP A 35 0.55 7.01 9.38
N TYR A 36 1.69 6.70 8.74
CA TYR A 36 2.33 5.37 8.86
C TYR A 36 2.77 5.02 10.29
N ALA A 37 3.05 6.01 11.14
CA ALA A 37 3.46 5.79 12.53
C ALA A 37 2.27 5.51 13.48
N GLU A 38 1.09 6.06 13.19
CA GLU A 38 -0.07 5.98 14.10
C GLU A 38 -0.91 4.69 13.91
N VAL A 39 -0.92 4.10 12.71
CA VAL A 39 -1.72 2.89 12.41
C VAL A 39 -1.06 1.59 12.89
N LEU A 40 0.24 1.59 13.19
CA LEU A 40 0.97 0.43 13.70
C LEU A 40 0.93 0.29 15.23
N ALA A 41 0.18 1.16 15.93
CA ALA A 41 0.19 1.25 17.40
C ALA A 41 -0.89 0.44 18.14
N ASP A 42 -1.83 -0.21 17.45
CA ASP A 42 -2.96 -0.91 18.10
C ASP A 42 -3.11 -2.39 17.72
N GLU A 43 -2.32 -3.25 18.37
CA GLU A 43 -2.60 -4.70 18.49
C GLU A 43 -3.23 -5.04 19.88
N THR A 44 -3.87 -4.07 20.56
CA THR A 44 -4.24 -4.19 22.00
C THR A 44 -5.74 -4.13 22.33
N MET A 45 -6.63 -4.18 21.33
CA MET A 45 -8.08 -4.29 21.55
C MET A 45 -8.71 -5.60 21.04
N ALA A 46 -8.25 -6.73 21.62
CA ALA A 46 -8.83 -8.06 21.40
C ALA A 46 -9.54 -8.66 22.65
N GLN A 47 -9.94 -7.83 23.63
CA GLN A 47 -10.54 -8.34 24.88
C GLN A 47 -11.41 -7.32 25.65
N ALA A 48 -12.49 -6.78 25.04
CA ALA A 48 -13.38 -5.81 25.70
C ALA A 48 -14.86 -5.77 25.20
N VAL A 49 -15.50 -6.92 24.92
CA VAL A 49 -16.96 -6.96 24.66
C VAL A 49 -17.65 -8.11 25.40
N ASN A 50 -17.71 -8.00 26.72
CA ASN A 50 -18.77 -8.62 27.53
C ASN A 50 -18.94 -7.81 28.82
N THR A 51 -20.11 -7.93 29.46
CA THR A 51 -20.57 -7.18 30.64
C THR A 51 -20.42 -5.67 30.53
N ASP A 52 -21.53 -4.97 30.25
CA ASP A 52 -22.07 -4.18 31.36
C ASP A 52 -23.61 -4.14 31.32
N SER A 53 -24.22 -4.33 32.49
CA SER A 53 -25.66 -4.15 32.70
C SER A 53 -25.91 -3.76 34.14
N MET A 54 -26.80 -2.79 34.34
CA MET A 54 -27.24 -2.27 35.64
C MET A 54 -26.18 -1.53 36.48
N VAL A 55 -26.23 -0.19 36.45
CA VAL A 55 -26.30 0.59 37.70
C VAL A 55 -27.36 1.68 37.55
N SER A 56 -28.20 1.84 38.57
CA SER A 56 -29.24 2.86 38.75
C SER A 56 -28.63 4.16 39.31
N GLU A 57 -28.99 5.35 38.81
CA GLU A 57 -30.04 6.23 39.39
C GLU A 57 -29.55 7.14 40.55
N GLU A 58 -30.26 8.26 40.74
CA GLU A 58 -30.20 9.24 41.84
C GLU A 58 -29.24 10.47 41.70
N LEU A 59 -29.70 11.58 42.31
CA LEU A 59 -29.15 12.96 42.38
C LEU A 59 -29.18 13.81 41.09
N ALA A 60 -29.72 15.04 41.08
CA ALA A 60 -30.63 15.68 42.03
C ALA A 60 -31.44 16.82 41.36
N THR A 61 -32.69 16.95 41.79
CA THR A 61 -33.70 17.97 41.46
C THR A 61 -33.25 19.43 41.60
N ASN A 62 -33.72 20.30 40.68
CA ASN A 62 -34.50 21.54 40.95
C ASN A 62 -35.13 22.00 39.60
N ASP A 63 -36.44 22.21 39.48
CA ASP A 63 -37.25 23.36 39.94
C ASP A 63 -36.90 24.67 39.15
N ALA A 64 -37.82 25.39 38.50
CA ALA A 64 -39.29 25.27 38.40
C ALA A 64 -39.89 26.05 37.19
N GLN A 65 -41.23 26.10 37.12
CA GLN A 65 -42.10 27.05 36.41
C GLN A 65 -42.19 26.99 34.87
N ALA A 66 -43.37 26.58 34.40
CA ALA A 66 -43.92 27.01 33.11
C ALA A 66 -44.79 28.26 33.32
N THR A 67 -44.71 29.23 32.39
CA THR A 67 -45.68 30.32 32.26
C THR A 67 -45.84 30.71 30.80
N THR A 68 -47.08 30.89 30.36
CA THR A 68 -47.45 31.29 29.00
C THR A 68 -47.44 32.81 28.84
N VAL A 69 -46.87 33.32 27.74
CA VAL A 69 -47.10 34.68 27.25
C VAL A 69 -47.30 34.64 25.74
N ASP A 70 -48.40 35.20 25.25
CA ASP A 70 -48.65 35.48 23.84
C ASP A 70 -47.93 36.77 23.42
N GLU A 71 -47.02 36.71 22.45
CA GLU A 71 -46.67 37.86 21.62
C GLU A 71 -46.55 37.45 20.14
N ASN A 72 -47.42 38.01 19.29
CA ASN A 72 -47.22 38.03 17.85
C ASN A 72 -46.49 39.32 17.47
N ILE A 73 -45.42 39.26 16.66
CA ILE A 73 -45.18 40.19 15.53
C ILE A 73 -43.96 39.77 14.68
N SER A 74 -44.11 39.92 13.36
CA SER A 74 -43.10 39.93 12.27
C SER A 74 -41.96 38.90 12.27
N MET A 75 -42.08 37.90 11.39
CA MET A 75 -40.97 37.35 10.60
C MET A 75 -41.35 37.43 9.12
N GLU A 76 -40.78 38.39 8.39
CA GLU A 76 -40.88 38.42 6.92
C GLU A 76 -39.77 37.59 6.26
N THR A 77 -40.04 37.11 5.05
CA THR A 77 -39.04 36.60 4.09
C THR A 77 -38.29 35.31 4.48
N LEU A 78 -38.95 34.15 4.31
CA LEU A 78 -38.41 33.01 3.56
C LEU A 78 -39.52 32.02 3.20
N GLY A 79 -39.92 31.98 1.93
CA GLY A 79 -41.16 31.33 1.46
C GLY A 79 -41.12 29.81 1.35
N LEU A 80 -40.95 29.09 2.45
CA LEU A 80 -41.33 27.67 2.56
C LEU A 80 -42.80 27.57 2.99
N VAL A 81 -43.68 27.12 2.09
CA VAL A 81 -45.09 26.86 2.41
C VAL A 81 -45.46 25.42 2.04
N THR A 82 -45.40 24.54 3.04
CA THR A 82 -46.08 23.24 3.03
C THR A 82 -47.53 23.43 3.46
N ASP A 83 -48.48 23.59 2.52
CA ASP A 83 -49.91 23.65 2.85
C ASP A 83 -50.55 22.24 2.84
N MET A 84 -50.39 21.49 3.94
CA MET A 84 -51.12 20.24 4.15
C MET A 84 -52.55 20.50 4.63
N ARG A 85 -53.44 20.85 3.70
CA ARG A 85 -54.89 20.85 3.97
C ARG A 85 -55.48 19.46 3.78
N VAL A 86 -55.60 18.73 4.89
CA VAL A 86 -56.46 17.55 4.95
C VAL A 86 -57.89 17.97 4.66
N LYS A 87 -58.44 17.47 3.55
CA LYS A 87 -59.89 17.31 3.37
C LYS A 87 -60.21 15.83 3.30
N GLN A 88 -61.09 15.40 4.19
CA GLN A 88 -61.60 14.05 4.21
C GLN A 88 -62.66 13.84 3.12
N ASP A 89 -62.95 12.56 2.86
CA ASP A 89 -64.14 12.03 2.20
C ASP A 89 -64.40 12.45 0.75
N PHE A 90 -64.04 11.55 -0.17
CA PHE A 90 -65.02 11.04 -1.14
C PHE A 90 -64.68 9.60 -1.53
N GLU A 91 -65.68 8.71 -1.48
CA GLU A 91 -65.51 7.30 -1.84
C GLU A 91 -65.46 7.11 -3.37
N GLY A 92 -64.46 6.37 -3.85
CA GLY A 92 -64.31 6.04 -5.26
C GLY A 92 -62.93 5.48 -5.56
N GLY A 93 -62.86 4.30 -6.20
CA GLY A 93 -61.62 3.54 -6.34
C GLY A 93 -60.54 4.21 -7.20
N ALA A 94 -59.68 5.00 -6.58
CA ALA A 94 -58.43 5.49 -7.17
C ALA A 94 -57.23 4.71 -6.63
N ARG A 95 -56.30 4.32 -7.52
CA ARG A 95 -54.98 3.84 -7.09
C ARG A 95 -54.29 4.97 -6.34
N ALA A 96 -53.72 4.67 -5.17
CA ALA A 96 -52.91 5.63 -4.41
C ALA A 96 -51.67 6.02 -5.22
N PHE A 97 -51.75 7.12 -5.96
CA PHE A 97 -50.59 7.83 -6.47
C PHE A 97 -49.86 8.43 -5.27
N VAL A 98 -48.94 7.65 -4.68
CA VAL A 98 -47.86 8.22 -3.87
C VAL A 98 -47.13 9.19 -4.78
N THR A 99 -47.32 10.49 -4.55
CA THR A 99 -46.61 11.54 -5.26
C THR A 99 -45.12 11.33 -5.04
N ARG A 100 -44.40 10.88 -6.07
CA ARG A 100 -42.95 10.80 -6.01
C ARG A 100 -42.44 12.22 -5.77
N ASN A 101 -41.87 12.46 -4.59
CA ASN A 101 -41.18 13.71 -4.29
C ASN A 101 -40.02 13.82 -5.28
N CYS A 102 -40.13 14.76 -6.20
CA CYS A 102 -39.23 14.89 -7.36
C CYS A 102 -38.77 16.34 -7.48
N GLN A 103 -37.48 16.55 -7.67
CA GLN A 103 -36.87 17.87 -7.84
C GLN A 103 -36.16 17.95 -9.18
N ALA A 104 -36.44 19.01 -9.93
CA ALA A 104 -35.74 19.33 -11.17
C ALA A 104 -34.48 20.15 -10.86
N PHE A 105 -33.35 19.79 -11.47
CA PHE A 105 -32.06 20.46 -11.29
C PHE A 105 -31.69 21.21 -12.57
N LEU A 106 -31.73 22.55 -12.51
CA LEU A 106 -31.43 23.46 -13.61
C LEU A 106 -29.92 23.79 -13.66
N PRO A 107 -29.31 24.04 -14.83
CA PRO A 107 -29.96 24.26 -16.13
C PRO A 107 -30.32 22.98 -16.90
N PHE A 108 -29.79 21.81 -16.52
CA PHE A 108 -29.90 20.58 -17.30
C PHE A 108 -31.29 19.93 -17.28
N ASN A 109 -32.18 20.38 -16.38
CA ASN A 109 -33.59 19.99 -16.27
C ASN A 109 -33.81 18.48 -16.05
N HIS A 110 -32.85 17.80 -15.43
CA HIS A 110 -33.01 16.43 -14.98
C HIS A 110 -33.80 16.39 -13.67
N GLN A 111 -34.78 15.49 -13.59
CA GLN A 111 -35.68 15.34 -12.46
C GLN A 111 -35.33 14.08 -11.66
N VAL A 112 -34.79 14.27 -10.45
CA VAL A 112 -34.43 13.18 -9.52
C VAL A 112 -35.57 13.00 -8.52
N CYS A 113 -35.90 11.76 -8.18
CA CYS A 113 -37.12 11.40 -7.46
C CYS A 113 -36.90 10.45 -6.27
N GLY A 114 -37.86 10.47 -5.33
CA GLY A 114 -38.04 9.45 -4.29
C GLY A 114 -36.82 9.25 -3.38
N ALA A 115 -36.51 7.98 -3.09
CA ALA A 115 -35.37 7.62 -2.25
C ALA A 115 -34.01 8.04 -2.86
N ILE A 116 -33.91 8.09 -4.19
CA ILE A 116 -32.70 8.55 -4.88
C ILE A 116 -32.51 10.05 -4.67
N LEU A 117 -33.58 10.85 -4.72
CA LEU A 117 -33.54 12.28 -4.37
C LEU A 117 -33.15 12.47 -2.90
N ALA A 118 -33.76 11.72 -1.99
CA ALA A 118 -33.44 11.80 -0.56
C ALA A 118 -31.94 11.52 -0.30
N LYS A 119 -31.38 10.48 -0.92
CA LYS A 119 -29.95 10.13 -0.83
C LYS A 119 -29.05 11.20 -1.45
N TYR A 120 -29.43 11.74 -2.61
CA TYR A 120 -28.67 12.80 -3.28
C TYR A 120 -28.59 14.06 -2.40
N LEU A 121 -29.73 14.51 -1.85
CA LEU A 121 -29.80 15.66 -0.97
C LEU A 121 -29.06 15.43 0.36
N SER A 122 -29.10 14.22 0.94
CA SER A 122 -28.35 13.92 2.18
C SER A 122 -26.83 13.96 2.03
N MET A 123 -26.32 13.99 0.79
CA MET A 123 -24.89 14.16 0.49
C MET A 123 -24.53 15.61 0.08
N GLY A 124 -25.50 16.54 0.07
CA GLY A 124 -25.32 17.93 -0.39
C GLY A 124 -25.85 18.21 -1.80
N GLY A 125 -26.43 17.22 -2.50
CA GLY A 125 -26.98 17.41 -3.84
C GLY A 125 -25.90 17.90 -4.84
N PRO A 126 -26.11 19.02 -5.56
CA PRO A 126 -25.12 19.55 -6.50
C PRO A 126 -23.75 19.94 -5.91
N THR A 127 -23.63 20.11 -4.59
CA THR A 127 -22.33 20.34 -3.91
C THR A 127 -21.65 19.05 -3.45
N SER A 128 -22.29 17.89 -3.63
CA SER A 128 -21.70 16.57 -3.38
C SER A 128 -20.68 16.19 -4.47
N TRP A 129 -19.85 15.18 -4.19
CA TRP A 129 -18.89 14.64 -5.16
C TRP A 129 -19.52 14.10 -6.45
N LEU A 130 -20.83 13.79 -6.47
CA LEU A 130 -21.57 13.37 -7.67
C LEU A 130 -21.77 14.51 -8.69
N LEU A 131 -21.73 15.76 -8.22
CA LEU A 131 -22.11 16.97 -8.96
C LEU A 131 -23.56 16.89 -9.49
N TRP A 132 -23.85 17.48 -10.65
CA TRP A 132 -25.21 17.58 -11.19
C TRP A 132 -25.76 16.25 -11.72
N PRO A 133 -27.08 15.99 -11.68
CA PRO A 133 -27.69 14.86 -12.36
C PRO A 133 -27.56 14.99 -13.88
N THR A 134 -27.40 13.86 -14.55
CA THR A 134 -27.30 13.68 -16.01
C THR A 134 -28.40 12.76 -16.55
N SER A 135 -29.24 12.19 -15.68
CA SER A 135 -30.50 11.55 -16.05
C SER A 135 -31.60 11.87 -15.03
N GLY A 136 -32.86 11.67 -15.42
CA GLY A 136 -33.92 11.42 -14.43
C GLY A 136 -33.81 10.00 -13.86
N GLU A 137 -34.81 9.59 -13.08
CA GLU A 137 -34.89 8.19 -12.60
C GLU A 137 -35.14 7.21 -13.75
N LEU A 138 -34.26 6.22 -13.88
CA LEU A 138 -34.31 5.14 -14.86
C LEU A 138 -34.64 3.83 -14.15
N LEU A 139 -35.56 3.02 -14.70
CA LEU A 139 -35.76 1.63 -14.27
C LEU A 139 -34.51 0.80 -14.64
N ASN A 140 -34.11 -0.11 -13.76
CA ASN A 140 -32.95 -0.96 -13.99
C ASN A 140 -33.26 -2.14 -14.95
N PRO A 141 -32.24 -2.68 -15.66
CA PRO A 141 -32.38 -3.84 -16.54
C PRO A 141 -32.91 -5.15 -15.92
N ASP A 142 -33.08 -5.22 -14.59
CA ASP A 142 -33.73 -6.34 -13.88
C ASP A 142 -35.26 -6.16 -13.74
N GLY A 143 -35.77 -4.93 -13.93
CA GLY A 143 -37.17 -4.57 -13.73
C GLY A 143 -37.60 -4.33 -12.28
N VAL A 144 -36.68 -4.31 -11.31
CA VAL A 144 -36.99 -4.24 -9.87
C VAL A 144 -36.53 -2.93 -9.24
N GLY A 145 -35.26 -2.56 -9.43
CA GLY A 145 -34.70 -1.33 -8.89
C GLY A 145 -34.72 -0.17 -9.88
N ALA A 146 -34.20 0.97 -9.42
CA ALA A 146 -34.02 2.16 -10.22
C ALA A 146 -32.64 2.77 -10.01
N ARG A 147 -32.24 3.69 -10.90
CA ARG A 147 -31.00 4.48 -10.78
C ARG A 147 -31.17 5.89 -11.33
N SER A 148 -30.39 6.83 -10.83
CA SER A 148 -30.16 8.13 -11.50
C SER A 148 -28.68 8.32 -11.74
N GLN A 149 -28.35 8.94 -12.87
CA GLN A 149 -26.98 9.25 -13.28
C GLN A 149 -26.65 10.69 -12.90
N PHE A 150 -25.39 10.91 -12.52
CA PHE A 150 -24.79 12.19 -12.19
C PHE A 150 -23.45 12.32 -12.92
N GLN A 151 -22.87 13.53 -12.98
CA GLN A 151 -21.66 13.77 -13.78
C GLN A 151 -20.46 12.92 -13.34
N ASN A 152 -20.37 12.57 -12.05
CA ASN A 152 -19.23 11.85 -11.48
C ASN A 152 -19.62 10.52 -10.79
N GLY A 153 -20.81 9.96 -11.05
CA GLY A 153 -21.24 8.70 -10.45
C GLY A 153 -22.74 8.44 -10.59
N LEU A 154 -23.23 7.38 -9.96
CA LEU A 154 -24.65 7.02 -9.97
C LEU A 154 -25.18 6.82 -8.55
N ILE A 155 -26.49 7.00 -8.37
CA ILE A 155 -27.19 6.48 -7.20
C ILE A 155 -28.16 5.40 -7.68
N TYR A 156 -28.03 4.22 -7.08
CA TYR A 156 -28.89 3.06 -7.30
C TYR A 156 -29.86 2.90 -6.12
N TRP A 157 -31.07 2.42 -6.40
CA TRP A 157 -32.09 2.10 -5.41
C TRP A 157 -32.72 0.73 -5.64
N HIS A 158 -32.99 0.02 -4.55
CA HIS A 158 -33.75 -1.22 -4.52
C HIS A 158 -34.69 -1.24 -3.30
N PRO A 159 -35.94 -1.75 -3.41
CA PRO A 159 -36.91 -1.74 -2.31
C PRO A 159 -36.41 -2.36 -1.01
N ASN A 160 -35.58 -3.41 -1.08
CA ASN A 160 -35.08 -4.12 0.11
C ASN A 160 -33.78 -3.53 0.69
N HIS A 161 -33.15 -2.56 0.03
CA HIS A 161 -31.81 -2.08 0.38
C HIS A 161 -31.70 -0.55 0.54
N GLY A 162 -32.69 0.22 0.07
CA GLY A 162 -32.61 1.69 0.08
C GLY A 162 -31.84 2.23 -1.12
N ALA A 163 -31.32 3.46 -1.01
CA ALA A 163 -30.60 4.17 -2.08
C ALA A 163 -29.14 4.44 -1.69
N TRP A 164 -28.21 4.05 -2.57
CA TRP A 164 -26.77 4.09 -2.33
C TRP A 164 -26.02 4.65 -3.53
N SER A 165 -24.97 5.42 -3.26
CA SER A 165 -24.10 6.01 -4.28
C SER A 165 -23.00 5.04 -4.70
N VAL A 166 -22.66 5.01 -5.99
CA VAL A 166 -21.63 4.15 -6.56
C VAL A 166 -20.63 5.04 -7.30
N GLN A 167 -19.38 5.07 -6.81
CA GLN A 167 -18.28 5.80 -7.44
C GLN A 167 -17.84 5.10 -8.75
N PRO A 168 -17.26 5.83 -9.73
CA PRO A 168 -16.86 5.26 -11.01
C PRO A 168 -15.92 4.05 -10.91
N LEU A 169 -14.97 4.07 -9.96
CA LEU A 169 -14.05 2.95 -9.73
C LEU A 169 -14.74 1.69 -9.16
N MET A 170 -15.77 1.86 -8.32
CA MET A 170 -16.60 0.74 -7.85
C MET A 170 -17.55 0.25 -8.94
N MET A 171 -18.04 1.17 -9.78
CA MET A 171 -18.87 0.84 -10.93
C MET A 171 -18.11 -0.01 -11.96
N GLU A 172 -16.82 0.24 -12.17
CA GLU A 172 -16.00 -0.58 -13.06
C GLU A 172 -15.92 -2.03 -12.56
N ILE A 173 -15.56 -2.22 -11.27
CA ILE A 173 -15.48 -3.54 -10.63
C ILE A 173 -16.83 -4.27 -10.68
N TRP A 174 -17.89 -3.58 -10.25
CA TRP A 174 -19.25 -4.13 -10.24
C TRP A 174 -19.77 -4.45 -11.64
N GLY A 175 -19.43 -3.62 -12.64
CA GLY A 175 -19.76 -3.83 -14.04
C GLY A 175 -19.16 -5.10 -14.62
N ARG A 176 -17.92 -5.45 -14.24
CA ARG A 176 -17.30 -6.74 -14.61
C ARG A 176 -18.04 -7.95 -14.04
N THR A 177 -18.79 -7.79 -12.94
CA THR A 177 -19.67 -8.85 -12.37
C THR A 177 -21.09 -8.88 -12.95
N GLY A 178 -21.47 -7.92 -13.80
CA GLY A 178 -22.80 -7.84 -14.42
C GLY A 178 -23.78 -6.83 -13.79
N TYR A 179 -23.29 -5.86 -13.01
CA TYR A 179 -24.09 -4.83 -12.31
C TYR A 179 -25.20 -5.46 -11.42
N GLU A 180 -26.39 -4.86 -11.37
CA GLU A 180 -27.50 -5.30 -10.51
C GLU A 180 -28.06 -6.68 -10.85
N ARG A 181 -27.86 -7.14 -12.10
CA ARG A 181 -28.16 -8.51 -12.55
C ARG A 181 -27.01 -9.51 -12.29
N GLY A 182 -25.88 -9.01 -11.81
CA GLY A 182 -24.67 -9.76 -11.50
C GLY A 182 -24.70 -10.43 -10.13
N VAL A 183 -23.65 -11.20 -9.85
CA VAL A 183 -23.51 -11.98 -8.59
C VAL A 183 -23.39 -11.10 -7.33
N LEU A 184 -22.94 -9.85 -7.46
CA LEU A 184 -22.96 -8.87 -6.37
C LEU A 184 -24.37 -8.32 -6.10
N SER A 185 -25.26 -8.31 -7.11
CA SER A 185 -26.55 -7.61 -7.07
C SER A 185 -26.41 -6.13 -6.64
N TYR A 186 -27.34 -5.58 -5.86
CA TYR A 186 -27.39 -4.16 -5.50
C TYR A 186 -26.36 -3.73 -4.44
N PRO A 187 -25.86 -2.48 -4.49
CA PRO A 187 -25.13 -1.89 -3.38
C PRO A 187 -25.99 -1.80 -2.11
N VAL A 188 -25.37 -2.03 -0.95
CA VAL A 188 -25.99 -1.91 0.39
C VAL A 188 -25.28 -0.90 1.31
N THR A 189 -24.18 -0.31 0.83
CA THR A 189 -23.51 0.86 1.40
C THR A 189 -23.11 1.82 0.27
N ASP A 190 -22.69 3.04 0.60
CA ASP A 190 -21.82 3.81 -0.29
C ASP A 190 -20.42 3.16 -0.33
N SER A 191 -19.50 3.68 -1.14
CA SER A 191 -18.08 3.38 -1.02
C SER A 191 -17.45 4.11 0.16
N PHE A 192 -16.64 3.41 0.96
CA PHE A 192 -15.91 3.94 2.11
C PHE A 192 -14.47 3.42 2.13
N ALA A 193 -13.60 4.02 2.94
CA ALA A 193 -12.22 3.58 3.08
C ALA A 193 -12.13 2.14 3.65
N GLY A 194 -11.10 1.40 3.26
CA GLY A 194 -10.77 0.12 3.89
C GLY A 194 -10.41 0.30 5.37
N GLY A 195 -10.37 -0.79 6.13
CA GLY A 195 -9.87 -0.81 7.50
C GLY A 195 -8.42 -0.32 7.60
N ASP A 196 -7.62 -0.56 6.55
CA ASP A 196 -6.27 -0.03 6.39
C ASP A 196 -6.22 1.47 6.02
N ARG A 197 -7.36 2.09 5.68
CA ARG A 197 -7.53 3.46 5.17
C ARG A 197 -6.79 3.80 3.85
N ILE A 198 -6.10 2.86 3.22
CA ILE A 198 -5.37 3.08 1.95
C ILE A 198 -6.29 2.84 0.76
N GLY A 199 -7.03 1.73 0.78
CA GLY A 199 -7.97 1.41 -0.29
C GLY A 199 -9.38 1.96 -0.01
N GLN A 200 -10.28 1.67 -0.95
CA GLN A 200 -11.72 1.86 -0.82
C GLN A 200 -12.42 0.50 -0.93
N LYS A 201 -13.57 0.36 -0.30
CA LYS A 201 -14.49 -0.77 -0.52
C LYS A 201 -15.95 -0.33 -0.54
N GLN A 202 -16.79 -1.10 -1.21
CA GLN A 202 -18.24 -0.92 -1.22
C GLN A 202 -18.91 -2.28 -1.08
N LEU A 203 -19.91 -2.38 -0.21
CA LEU A 203 -20.64 -3.61 0.04
C LEU A 203 -21.88 -3.68 -0.85
N PHE A 204 -22.16 -4.89 -1.33
CA PHE A 204 -23.29 -5.25 -2.17
C PHE A 204 -24.00 -6.47 -1.57
N ALA A 205 -25.26 -6.72 -1.94
CA ALA A 205 -26.07 -7.77 -1.34
C ALA A 205 -25.48 -9.19 -1.50
N GLY A 206 -24.65 -9.43 -2.52
CA GLY A 206 -23.94 -10.69 -2.77
C GLY A 206 -22.44 -10.72 -2.41
N GLY A 207 -21.86 -9.62 -1.91
CA GLY A 207 -20.41 -9.55 -1.65
C GLY A 207 -19.86 -8.14 -1.48
N GLY A 208 -18.58 -7.93 -1.84
CA GLY A 208 -17.94 -6.61 -1.80
C GLY A 208 -17.06 -6.35 -3.02
N ALA A 209 -17.02 -5.09 -3.45
CA ALA A 209 -16.00 -4.57 -4.36
C ALA A 209 -14.92 -3.85 -3.54
N TYR A 210 -13.65 -4.12 -3.84
CA TYR A 210 -12.50 -3.55 -3.12
C TYR A 210 -11.50 -2.99 -4.13
N TRP A 211 -10.90 -1.84 -3.84
CA TRP A 211 -9.96 -1.15 -4.73
C TRP A 211 -8.79 -0.53 -3.95
N LYS A 212 -7.58 -0.63 -4.48
CA LYS A 212 -6.33 -0.09 -3.92
C LYS A 212 -5.33 0.18 -5.05
N LEU A 213 -4.72 1.37 -5.04
CA LEU A 213 -3.58 1.74 -5.90
C LEU A 213 -3.76 1.40 -7.40
N GLY A 214 -4.95 1.64 -7.96
CA GLY A 214 -5.22 1.42 -9.39
C GLY A 214 -5.61 0.00 -9.77
N ARG A 215 -5.76 -0.93 -8.81
CA ARG A 215 -6.34 -2.27 -9.02
C ARG A 215 -7.49 -2.51 -8.04
N GLY A 216 -8.43 -3.35 -8.42
CA GLY A 216 -9.51 -3.76 -7.54
C GLY A 216 -10.34 -4.85 -8.18
N ALA A 217 -11.05 -5.63 -7.37
CA ALA A 217 -11.86 -6.77 -7.81
C ALA A 217 -13.03 -7.01 -6.86
N ALA A 218 -13.99 -7.81 -7.33
CA ALA A 218 -15.14 -8.26 -6.56
C ALA A 218 -14.85 -9.59 -5.86
N VAL A 219 -15.32 -9.72 -4.61
CA VAL A 219 -15.36 -10.98 -3.87
C VAL A 219 -16.81 -11.24 -3.48
N TYR A 220 -17.31 -12.44 -3.74
CA TYR A 220 -18.71 -12.82 -3.49
C TYR A 220 -18.84 -14.25 -2.94
N GLY A 221 -20.05 -14.63 -2.54
CA GLY A 221 -20.39 -15.99 -2.13
C GLY A 221 -19.51 -16.56 -1.01
N LYS A 222 -19.20 -17.86 -1.09
CA LYS A 222 -18.45 -18.59 -0.04
C LYS A 222 -17.00 -18.12 0.11
N ILE A 223 -16.40 -17.56 -0.93
CA ILE A 223 -15.07 -16.96 -0.83
C ILE A 223 -15.13 -15.61 -0.11
N ASN A 224 -16.18 -14.80 -0.31
CA ASN A 224 -16.37 -13.58 0.49
C ASN A 224 -16.69 -13.88 1.95
N GLU A 225 -17.53 -14.87 2.25
CA GLU A 225 -17.77 -15.32 3.63
C GLU A 225 -16.45 -15.67 4.34
N LYS A 226 -15.57 -16.42 3.68
CA LYS A 226 -14.25 -16.75 4.21
C LYS A 226 -13.35 -15.52 4.37
N TYR A 227 -13.22 -14.71 3.33
CA TYR A 227 -12.39 -13.50 3.31
C TYR A 227 -12.78 -12.54 4.44
N VAL A 228 -14.08 -12.26 4.59
CA VAL A 228 -14.60 -11.41 5.67
C VAL A 228 -14.35 -12.02 7.05
N SER A 229 -14.49 -13.34 7.23
CA SER A 229 -14.15 -14.00 8.51
C SER A 229 -12.66 -13.89 8.91
N MET A 230 -11.77 -13.57 7.96
CA MET A 230 -10.33 -13.37 8.20
C MET A 230 -9.96 -11.89 8.46
N GLY A 231 -10.93 -10.97 8.42
CA GLY A 231 -10.71 -9.51 8.47
C GLY A 231 -10.75 -8.81 7.11
N ALA A 232 -11.11 -9.52 6.04
CA ALA A 232 -11.08 -9.02 4.66
C ALA A 232 -9.72 -8.39 4.31
N GLU A 233 -9.69 -7.11 3.95
CA GLU A 233 -8.48 -6.43 3.46
C GLU A 233 -7.40 -6.21 4.52
N THR A 234 -7.75 -6.30 5.82
CA THR A 234 -6.76 -6.27 6.92
C THR A 234 -6.21 -7.67 7.26
N SER A 235 -6.68 -8.72 6.59
CA SER A 235 -6.08 -10.05 6.67
C SER A 235 -4.75 -10.11 5.93
N TRP A 236 -3.93 -11.14 6.23
CA TRP A 236 -2.63 -11.33 5.57
C TRP A 236 -2.71 -11.44 4.05
N LEU A 237 -3.86 -11.81 3.47
CA LEU A 237 -4.09 -11.88 2.02
C LEU A 237 -4.01 -10.51 1.33
N GLY A 238 -4.29 -9.41 2.04
CA GLY A 238 -4.46 -8.09 1.46
C GLY A 238 -5.72 -7.98 0.58
N TYR A 239 -5.69 -7.06 -0.39
CA TYR A 239 -6.81 -6.77 -1.29
C TYR A 239 -7.01 -7.85 -2.37
N PRO A 240 -8.24 -8.04 -2.89
CA PRO A 240 -8.46 -8.88 -4.05
C PRO A 240 -7.91 -8.20 -5.32
N VAL A 241 -7.22 -8.97 -6.16
CA VAL A 241 -6.56 -8.49 -7.39
C VAL A 241 -7.14 -9.06 -8.68
N ALA A 242 -8.06 -10.02 -8.58
CA ALA A 242 -8.87 -10.56 -9.68
C ALA A 242 -10.19 -11.14 -9.13
N GLU A 243 -11.24 -11.12 -9.95
CA GLU A 243 -12.55 -11.72 -9.64
C GLU A 243 -12.49 -13.24 -9.49
N GLU A 244 -13.55 -13.83 -8.91
CA GLU A 244 -13.66 -15.28 -8.71
C GLU A 244 -13.83 -16.03 -10.04
N VAL A 245 -12.94 -16.99 -10.30
CA VAL A 245 -12.96 -17.88 -11.47
C VAL A 245 -13.32 -19.32 -11.08
N GLY A 246 -13.97 -20.05 -12.00
CA GLY A 246 -14.14 -21.50 -11.87
C GLY A 246 -12.84 -22.26 -12.20
N LEU A 247 -12.60 -23.38 -11.54
CA LEU A 247 -11.38 -24.16 -11.71
C LEU A 247 -11.45 -25.13 -12.91
N PRO A 248 -10.31 -25.56 -13.47
CA PRO A 248 -10.26 -26.41 -14.67
C PRO A 248 -10.89 -27.80 -14.53
N ASP A 249 -11.23 -28.25 -13.32
CA ASP A 249 -11.96 -29.48 -13.04
C ASP A 249 -13.50 -29.32 -13.12
N GLY A 250 -14.00 -28.08 -13.10
CA GLY A 250 -15.42 -27.75 -13.07
C GLY A 250 -16.12 -27.91 -11.71
N ALA A 251 -15.41 -28.25 -10.64
CA ALA A 251 -15.98 -28.50 -9.32
C ALA A 251 -15.80 -27.33 -8.35
N GLY A 252 -14.61 -26.71 -8.33
CA GLY A 252 -14.29 -25.62 -7.42
C GLY A 252 -14.17 -24.24 -8.07
N ARG A 253 -13.87 -23.24 -7.24
CA ARG A 253 -13.67 -21.83 -7.59
C ARG A 253 -12.47 -21.27 -6.84
N MET A 254 -11.88 -20.19 -7.34
CA MET A 254 -10.86 -19.42 -6.60
C MET A 254 -10.97 -17.92 -6.85
N SER A 255 -10.55 -17.12 -5.87
CA SER A 255 -10.22 -15.70 -6.04
C SER A 255 -8.77 -15.44 -5.66
N ARG A 256 -8.14 -14.44 -6.31
CA ARG A 256 -6.74 -14.06 -6.07
C ARG A 256 -6.66 -12.73 -5.31
N PHE A 257 -5.76 -12.67 -4.35
CA PHE A 257 -5.46 -11.51 -3.50
C PHE A 257 -4.01 -11.06 -3.69
N GLU A 258 -3.61 -9.97 -3.03
CA GLU A 258 -2.24 -9.43 -3.08
C GLU A 258 -1.19 -10.49 -2.67
N HIS A 259 -1.46 -11.23 -1.60
CA HIS A 259 -0.50 -12.15 -0.97
C HIS A 259 -0.93 -13.64 -0.97
N GLY A 260 -1.93 -14.01 -1.77
CA GLY A 260 -2.38 -15.41 -1.84
C GLY A 260 -3.66 -15.61 -2.64
N TRP A 261 -4.29 -16.76 -2.41
CA TRP A 261 -5.56 -17.16 -3.01
C TRP A 261 -6.53 -17.59 -1.92
N ILE A 262 -7.83 -17.61 -2.22
CA ILE A 262 -8.79 -18.47 -1.52
C ILE A 262 -9.37 -19.43 -2.55
N TYR A 263 -9.30 -20.72 -2.25
CA TYR A 263 -9.93 -21.80 -3.01
C TYR A 263 -11.23 -22.23 -2.32
N TRP A 264 -12.26 -22.54 -3.10
CA TRP A 264 -13.53 -23.09 -2.62
C TRP A 264 -13.89 -24.38 -3.37
N HIS A 265 -14.40 -25.36 -2.63
CA HIS A 265 -14.93 -26.62 -3.16
C HIS A 265 -16.17 -27.06 -2.37
N PRO A 266 -17.26 -27.51 -3.00
CA PRO A 266 -18.54 -27.72 -2.32
C PRO A 266 -18.52 -28.76 -1.19
N GLN A 267 -17.61 -29.73 -1.21
CA GLN A 267 -17.45 -30.73 -0.15
C GLN A 267 -16.50 -30.29 0.99
N HIS A 268 -15.65 -29.29 0.79
CA HIS A 268 -14.57 -28.94 1.72
C HIS A 268 -14.68 -27.55 2.33
N GLY A 269 -15.42 -26.63 1.69
CA GLY A 269 -15.53 -25.24 2.13
C GLY A 269 -14.58 -24.31 1.38
N ALA A 270 -14.21 -23.18 1.99
CA ALA A 270 -13.30 -22.20 1.41
C ALA A 270 -12.08 -21.97 2.32
N HIS A 271 -10.89 -22.08 1.75
CA HIS A 271 -9.61 -22.04 2.46
C HIS A 271 -8.59 -21.15 1.74
N PRO A 272 -7.83 -20.32 2.47
CA PRO A 272 -6.77 -19.51 1.89
C PRO A 272 -5.51 -20.36 1.61
N VAL A 273 -4.70 -19.94 0.64
CA VAL A 273 -3.44 -20.60 0.26
C VAL A 273 -2.37 -19.54 0.04
N GLY A 274 -1.25 -19.63 0.78
CA GLY A 274 -0.11 -18.71 0.67
C GLY A 274 0.70 -18.89 -0.60
N MET A 275 1.57 -17.91 -0.92
CA MET A 275 2.27 -17.86 -2.22
C MET A 275 3.26 -19.00 -2.46
N ASP A 276 4.12 -19.34 -1.49
CA ASP A 276 5.04 -20.49 -1.65
C ASP A 276 4.26 -21.81 -1.70
N MET A 277 3.19 -21.94 -0.91
CA MET A 277 2.33 -23.12 -0.91
C MET A 277 1.67 -23.33 -2.27
N PHE A 278 1.06 -22.28 -2.82
CA PHE A 278 0.45 -22.27 -4.15
C PHE A 278 1.46 -22.69 -5.24
N ARG A 279 2.69 -22.14 -5.20
CA ARG A 279 3.76 -22.51 -6.13
C ARG A 279 4.15 -23.99 -5.99
N GLN A 280 4.44 -24.46 -4.78
CA GLN A 280 4.85 -25.85 -4.53
C GLN A 280 3.74 -26.88 -4.83
N TRP A 281 2.46 -26.48 -4.74
CA TRP A 281 1.30 -27.29 -5.07
C TRP A 281 1.02 -27.29 -6.58
N GLY A 282 1.23 -26.15 -7.25
CA GLY A 282 1.16 -26.01 -8.70
C GLY A 282 2.20 -26.84 -9.46
N GLU A 283 3.41 -26.93 -8.91
CA GLU A 283 4.49 -27.84 -9.37
C GLU A 283 4.08 -29.33 -9.35
N GLN A 284 2.95 -29.66 -8.70
CA GLN A 284 2.41 -31.01 -8.57
C GLN A 284 0.97 -31.15 -9.12
N GLY A 285 0.47 -30.15 -9.86
CA GLY A 285 -0.80 -30.22 -10.60
C GLY A 285 -2.02 -29.56 -9.94
N TYR A 286 -1.83 -28.72 -8.91
CA TYR A 286 -2.91 -28.04 -8.18
C TYR A 286 -4.01 -29.01 -7.71
N GLU A 287 -5.29 -28.62 -7.82
CA GLU A 287 -6.46 -29.40 -7.38
C GLU A 287 -6.65 -30.73 -8.13
N ARG A 288 -6.01 -30.89 -9.29
CA ARG A 288 -6.00 -32.12 -10.10
C ARG A 288 -4.80 -33.03 -9.80
N GLY A 289 -3.87 -32.54 -8.98
CA GLY A 289 -2.66 -33.24 -8.55
C GLY A 289 -2.91 -34.23 -7.41
N VAL A 290 -1.86 -34.92 -6.99
CA VAL A 290 -1.92 -35.95 -5.92
C VAL A 290 -2.38 -35.42 -4.55
N TRP A 291 -2.32 -34.10 -4.35
CA TRP A 291 -2.76 -33.43 -3.13
C TRP A 291 -4.26 -33.12 -3.12
N GLY A 292 -4.90 -32.96 -4.28
CA GLY A 292 -6.27 -32.44 -4.37
C GLY A 292 -6.42 -31.02 -3.79
N TYR A 293 -7.63 -30.69 -3.35
CA TYR A 293 -7.97 -29.40 -2.73
C TYR A 293 -7.41 -29.22 -1.31
N PRO A 294 -7.22 -27.97 -0.83
CA PRO A 294 -7.07 -27.68 0.59
C PRO A 294 -8.34 -28.05 1.37
N THR A 295 -8.18 -28.52 2.61
CA THR A 295 -9.26 -29.05 3.47
C THR A 295 -9.24 -28.48 4.90
N ALA A 296 -8.35 -27.53 5.16
CA ALA A 296 -8.27 -26.72 6.37
C ALA A 296 -7.64 -25.36 6.01
N ASP A 297 -7.53 -24.45 6.97
CA ASP A 297 -6.72 -23.24 6.80
C ASP A 297 -5.22 -23.54 7.08
N PRO A 298 -4.29 -22.74 6.57
CA PRO A 298 -2.86 -22.89 6.87
C PRO A 298 -2.58 -22.46 8.31
N VAL A 299 -1.80 -23.27 9.02
CA VAL A 299 -1.38 -23.01 10.41
C VAL A 299 0.09 -22.60 10.41
N MET A 300 0.39 -21.44 10.98
CA MET A 300 1.76 -20.95 11.16
C MET A 300 2.50 -21.74 12.24
N ASP A 301 3.82 -21.85 12.10
CA ASP A 301 4.71 -22.26 13.20
C ASP A 301 4.81 -21.18 14.30
N ALA A 302 5.51 -21.51 15.39
CA ALA A 302 5.67 -20.60 16.54
C ALA A 302 6.43 -19.31 16.19
N ASP A 303 7.28 -19.34 15.17
CA ASP A 303 8.08 -18.21 14.70
C ASP A 303 7.36 -17.34 13.65
N GLY A 304 6.25 -17.82 13.07
CA GLY A 304 5.60 -17.19 11.90
C GLY A 304 6.44 -17.27 10.62
N ALA A 305 7.43 -18.15 10.57
CA ALA A 305 8.35 -18.33 9.46
C ALA A 305 7.78 -19.27 8.39
N TYR A 306 7.14 -20.36 8.81
CA TYR A 306 6.57 -21.37 7.92
C TYR A 306 5.09 -21.61 8.20
N GLU A 307 4.34 -21.97 7.15
CA GLU A 307 2.95 -22.40 7.23
C GLU A 307 2.82 -23.89 6.88
N THR A 308 1.91 -24.59 7.55
CA THR A 308 1.50 -25.96 7.21
C THR A 308 0.04 -26.00 6.80
N GLN A 309 -0.20 -26.49 5.59
CA GLN A 309 -1.51 -26.57 4.94
C GLN A 309 -1.97 -28.03 4.85
N VAL A 310 -3.25 -28.28 5.15
CA VAL A 310 -3.89 -29.59 4.98
C VAL A 310 -4.60 -29.64 3.63
N PHE A 311 -4.39 -30.72 2.88
CA PHE A 311 -5.04 -31.03 1.61
C PHE A 311 -5.70 -32.43 1.68
N GLN A 312 -6.49 -32.79 0.67
CA GLN A 312 -7.08 -34.13 0.56
C GLN A 312 -6.04 -35.26 0.57
N GLY A 313 -4.87 -35.04 -0.04
CA GLY A 313 -3.78 -36.01 -0.15
C GLY A 313 -2.78 -36.01 1.01
N GLY A 314 -2.97 -35.17 2.05
CA GLY A 314 -2.08 -35.11 3.21
C GLY A 314 -1.76 -33.67 3.65
N GLN A 315 -0.65 -33.50 4.38
CA GLN A 315 -0.18 -32.20 4.85
C GLN A 315 1.12 -31.79 4.15
N LYS A 316 1.29 -30.48 3.97
CA LYS A 316 2.46 -29.89 3.31
C LYS A 316 2.84 -28.57 3.98
N SER A 317 4.14 -28.30 4.09
CA SER A 317 4.65 -27.04 4.64
C SER A 317 5.35 -26.18 3.58
N GLY A 318 5.32 -24.87 3.77
CA GLY A 318 5.93 -23.86 2.91
C GLY A 318 6.30 -22.61 3.70
N MET A 319 6.97 -21.64 3.08
CA MET A 319 7.23 -20.34 3.72
C MET A 319 5.92 -19.59 3.97
N SER A 320 5.82 -18.90 5.12
CA SER A 320 4.70 -17.99 5.39
C SER A 320 4.66 -16.85 4.36
N PRO A 321 3.53 -16.16 4.16
CA PRO A 321 3.44 -15.02 3.24
C PRO A 321 4.50 -13.95 3.52
N THR A 322 4.80 -13.70 4.79
CA THR A 322 5.85 -12.77 5.25
C THR A 322 7.24 -13.22 4.82
N LEU A 323 7.61 -14.48 5.09
CA LEU A 323 8.92 -15.01 4.72
C LEU A 323 9.07 -15.18 3.20
N TRP A 324 7.97 -15.43 2.49
CA TRP A 324 7.94 -15.46 1.03
C TRP A 324 8.27 -14.10 0.41
N VAL A 325 7.79 -12.97 0.97
CA VAL A 325 8.20 -11.64 0.50
C VAL A 325 9.72 -11.49 0.59
N ILE A 326 10.35 -11.86 1.71
CA ILE A 326 11.83 -11.83 1.82
C ILE A 326 12.47 -12.78 0.79
N CYS A 327 11.87 -13.95 0.53
CA CYS A 327 12.34 -14.90 -0.49
C CYS A 327 12.20 -14.40 -1.93
N GLN A 328 11.23 -13.52 -2.25
CA GLN A 328 11.06 -12.95 -3.59
C GLN A 328 12.20 -12.01 -3.99
N TYR A 329 12.96 -11.52 -3.01
CA TYR A 329 14.04 -10.53 -3.15
C TYR A 329 15.42 -11.07 -2.75
N SER A 330 15.55 -12.39 -2.51
CA SER A 330 16.78 -13.00 -1.98
C SER A 330 17.11 -14.36 -2.61
N ASN A 331 18.37 -14.78 -2.49
CA ASN A 331 18.74 -16.16 -2.80
C ASN A 331 18.08 -17.10 -1.79
N ARG A 332 17.19 -17.98 -2.25
CA ARG A 332 16.48 -18.96 -1.40
C ARG A 332 17.40 -19.81 -0.50
N GLN A 333 18.67 -19.98 -0.87
CA GLN A 333 19.68 -20.67 -0.05
C GLN A 333 19.96 -19.98 1.30
N ILE A 334 19.74 -18.65 1.42
CA ILE A 334 20.00 -17.91 2.68
C ILE A 334 18.77 -17.83 3.59
N ILE A 335 17.59 -18.31 3.17
CA ILE A 335 16.37 -18.24 3.98
C ILE A 335 16.50 -18.92 5.36
N PRO A 336 17.16 -20.08 5.51
CA PRO A 336 17.44 -20.63 6.84
C PRO A 336 18.33 -19.72 7.70
N GLU A 337 19.27 -18.99 7.09
CA GLU A 337 20.11 -18.02 7.79
C GLU A 337 19.28 -16.79 8.22
N VAL A 338 18.40 -16.27 7.35
CA VAL A 338 17.43 -15.20 7.65
C VAL A 338 16.58 -15.55 8.86
N VAL A 339 15.90 -16.71 8.85
CA VAL A 339 15.06 -17.15 9.99
C VAL A 339 15.90 -17.31 11.26
N SER A 340 17.09 -17.91 11.17
CA SER A 340 17.96 -18.08 12.35
C SER A 340 18.40 -16.74 12.97
N ARG A 341 18.59 -15.70 12.16
CA ARG A 341 18.92 -14.35 12.63
C ARG A 341 17.69 -13.59 13.12
N ALA A 342 16.51 -13.83 12.54
CA ALA A 342 15.24 -13.29 13.02
C ALA A 342 14.97 -13.73 14.46
N ILE A 343 15.19 -15.01 14.77
CA ILE A 343 15.07 -15.56 16.14
C ILE A 343 16.06 -14.88 17.10
N ARG A 344 17.35 -14.75 16.72
CA ARG A 344 18.36 -14.08 17.56
C ARG A 344 18.07 -12.59 17.76
N PHE A 345 17.57 -11.89 16.73
CA PHE A 345 17.18 -10.49 16.87
C PHE A 345 15.89 -10.33 17.70
N ALA A 346 14.96 -11.27 17.62
CA ALA A 346 13.79 -11.35 18.48
C ALA A 346 14.19 -11.50 19.97
N GLU A 347 15.14 -12.37 20.30
CA GLU A 347 15.71 -12.49 21.65
C GLU A 347 16.35 -11.19 22.16
N ILE A 348 17.13 -10.51 21.32
CA ILE A 348 17.81 -9.25 21.66
C ILE A 348 16.82 -8.08 21.84
N SER A 349 15.89 -7.92 20.90
CA SER A 349 14.89 -6.83 20.88
C SER A 349 13.68 -7.08 21.79
N ARG A 350 13.49 -8.32 22.26
CA ARG A 350 12.31 -8.82 22.99
C ARG A 350 11.00 -8.77 22.18
N LYS A 351 11.10 -8.73 20.84
CA LYS A 351 9.97 -8.88 19.91
C LYS A 351 9.73 -10.37 19.58
N PRO A 352 8.54 -10.79 19.15
CA PRO A 352 8.33 -12.11 18.55
C PRO A 352 9.02 -12.24 17.18
N THR A 353 9.52 -13.43 16.83
CA THR A 353 10.15 -13.70 15.50
C THR A 353 9.26 -13.27 14.32
N LYS A 354 7.95 -13.49 14.43
CA LYS A 354 6.95 -13.08 13.42
C LYS A 354 6.93 -11.56 13.15
N GLU A 355 7.24 -10.74 14.15
CA GLU A 355 7.26 -9.27 14.05
C GLU A 355 8.56 -8.82 13.38
N VAL A 356 9.69 -9.40 13.78
CA VAL A 356 11.00 -9.20 13.15
C VAL A 356 10.98 -9.54 11.66
N LEU A 357 10.35 -10.65 11.28
CA LEU A 357 10.15 -11.03 9.88
C LEU A 357 9.20 -10.07 9.15
N ARG A 358 8.16 -9.55 9.82
CA ARG A 358 7.23 -8.54 9.25
C ARG A 358 7.95 -7.23 8.93
N GLU A 359 8.75 -6.73 9.86
CA GLU A 359 9.54 -5.49 9.68
C GLU A 359 10.54 -5.64 8.53
N SER A 360 11.27 -6.76 8.50
CA SER A 360 12.18 -7.11 7.40
C SER A 360 11.47 -7.12 6.03
N ALA A 361 10.26 -7.68 5.95
CA ALA A 361 9.48 -7.73 4.71
C ALA A 361 8.94 -6.35 4.30
N GLN A 362 8.57 -5.51 5.27
CA GLN A 362 8.10 -4.14 5.03
C GLN A 362 9.21 -3.23 4.48
N GLU A 363 10.41 -3.29 5.05
CA GLU A 363 11.60 -2.54 4.56
C GLU A 363 11.91 -2.85 3.10
N VAL A 364 11.87 -4.13 2.73
CA VAL A 364 12.12 -4.60 1.36
C VAL A 364 11.05 -4.12 0.39
N ALA A 365 9.77 -4.20 0.76
CA ALA A 365 8.67 -3.72 -0.07
C ALA A 365 8.75 -2.21 -0.33
N LEU A 366 9.19 -1.43 0.68
CA LEU A 366 9.43 0.01 0.54
C LEU A 366 10.59 0.33 -0.42
N LEU A 367 11.70 -0.41 -0.31
CA LEU A 367 12.84 -0.27 -1.24
C LEU A 367 12.44 -0.58 -2.68
N ALA A 368 11.72 -1.69 -2.90
CA ALA A 368 11.23 -2.09 -4.22
C ALA A 368 10.31 -1.03 -4.86
N PHE A 369 9.47 -0.36 -4.06
CA PHE A 369 8.60 0.71 -4.55
C PHE A 369 9.35 1.98 -4.96
N GLN A 370 10.45 2.32 -4.29
CA GLN A 370 11.20 3.56 -4.52
C GLN A 370 11.91 3.58 -5.90
N ASP A 371 12.54 2.47 -6.31
CA ASP A 371 13.27 2.34 -7.59
C ASP A 371 12.31 2.37 -8.81
N VAL A 372 11.07 1.88 -8.64
CA VAL A 372 10.01 1.90 -9.67
C VAL A 372 9.43 3.31 -9.91
N SER A 373 9.73 4.29 -9.05
CA SER A 373 9.15 5.63 -9.15
C SER A 373 9.53 6.40 -10.44
N PRO A 374 8.59 7.13 -11.08
CA PRO A 374 8.88 7.91 -12.30
C PRO A 374 9.88 9.06 -12.11
N GLY A 375 10.29 9.38 -10.88
CA GLY A 375 11.42 10.26 -10.59
C GLY A 375 12.75 9.55 -10.84
N HIS A 376 12.93 8.35 -10.27
CA HIS A 376 14.12 7.53 -10.49
C HIS A 376 14.32 7.17 -11.97
N GLN A 377 13.26 6.80 -12.68
CA GLN A 377 13.39 6.47 -14.11
C GLN A 377 13.75 7.67 -15.01
N ARG A 378 13.52 8.92 -14.59
CA ARG A 378 14.04 10.09 -15.34
C ARG A 378 15.56 10.20 -15.24
N ASN A 379 16.15 9.86 -14.09
CA ASN A 379 17.60 9.79 -13.95
C ASN A 379 18.17 8.65 -14.81
N GLN A 380 17.51 7.49 -14.84
CA GLN A 380 17.87 6.40 -15.77
C GLN A 380 17.82 6.84 -17.25
N ALA A 381 16.79 7.61 -17.65
CA ALA A 381 16.64 8.12 -19.01
C ALA A 381 17.71 9.16 -19.39
N GLY A 382 18.03 10.09 -18.49
CA GLY A 382 19.12 11.05 -18.69
C GLY A 382 20.49 10.39 -18.84
N ILE A 383 20.75 9.32 -18.08
CA ILE A 383 22.01 8.57 -18.13
C ILE A 383 22.13 7.72 -19.41
N ARG A 384 21.02 7.23 -20.00
CA ARG A 384 21.06 6.52 -21.30
C ARG A 384 21.57 7.38 -22.45
N ALA A 385 21.54 8.72 -22.34
CA ALA A 385 22.10 9.63 -23.34
C ALA A 385 23.65 9.72 -23.30
N ILE A 386 24.30 9.12 -22.30
CA ILE A 386 25.75 9.18 -22.07
C ILE A 386 26.36 7.76 -22.13
N GLY A 387 25.87 6.92 -23.05
CA GLY A 387 26.05 5.45 -22.96
C GLY A 387 26.11 4.64 -24.25
N THR A 388 26.28 5.25 -25.43
CA THR A 388 26.57 4.53 -26.68
C THR A 388 27.60 5.29 -27.53
N ASP A 389 28.51 4.54 -28.16
CA ASP A 389 29.42 4.94 -29.24
C ASP A 389 30.52 5.98 -28.91
N GLY A 390 31.51 5.54 -28.12
CA GLY A 390 32.85 6.14 -28.06
C GLY A 390 33.92 5.04 -28.13
N PRO A 391 34.98 5.18 -28.97
CA PRO A 391 36.00 4.14 -29.12
C PRO A 391 36.92 4.05 -27.90
N SER A 392 37.59 2.91 -27.76
CA SER A 392 38.53 2.62 -26.67
C SER A 392 39.70 3.61 -26.61
N GLY A 393 39.64 4.60 -25.71
CA GLY A 393 40.71 5.58 -25.52
C GLY A 393 40.51 6.48 -24.31
N SER A 394 41.56 6.57 -23.47
CA SER A 394 41.71 7.43 -22.28
C SER A 394 40.74 7.20 -21.10
N ASN A 395 41.31 6.81 -19.96
CA ASN A 395 40.65 6.94 -18.66
C ASN A 395 40.64 8.42 -18.24
N GLN A 396 39.59 9.17 -18.56
CA GLN A 396 39.39 10.48 -17.95
C GLN A 396 38.85 10.34 -16.53
N ARG A 397 39.78 10.27 -15.55
CA ARG A 397 39.49 10.44 -14.13
C ARG A 397 38.93 11.85 -13.90
N ILE A 398 37.62 11.98 -13.78
CA ILE A 398 36.98 13.22 -13.29
C ILE A 398 37.11 13.22 -11.78
N ILE A 399 38.18 13.83 -11.28
CA ILE A 399 38.34 14.13 -9.85
C ILE A 399 37.38 15.27 -9.53
N TYR A 400 36.42 15.03 -8.66
CA TYR A 400 35.57 16.08 -8.12
C TYR A 400 36.39 16.94 -7.16
N SER A 401 36.50 18.23 -7.46
CA SER A 401 37.12 19.21 -6.57
C SER A 401 36.15 19.60 -5.47
N ASP A 402 35.88 18.65 -4.57
CA ASP A 402 35.31 18.95 -3.26
C ASP A 402 36.30 19.90 -2.54
N PRO A 403 35.87 21.08 -2.06
CA PRO A 403 36.76 22.06 -1.44
C PRO A 403 37.21 21.64 -0.03
N GLU A 404 36.52 20.69 0.60
CA GLU A 404 36.83 20.15 1.91
C GLU A 404 37.60 18.82 1.76
N PRO A 405 38.77 18.66 2.43
CA PRO A 405 39.50 17.40 2.37
C PRO A 405 38.75 16.29 3.10
N HIS A 406 38.67 15.10 2.50
CA HIS A 406 38.07 13.92 3.13
C HIS A 406 38.70 13.63 4.49
N ARG A 407 37.87 13.26 5.46
CA ARG A 407 38.25 13.07 6.86
C ARG A 407 38.21 11.58 7.21
N VAL A 408 39.04 11.18 8.18
CA VAL A 408 38.93 9.84 8.77
C VAL A 408 37.51 9.71 9.35
N GLY A 409 36.84 8.60 9.04
CA GLY A 409 35.47 8.32 9.46
C GLY A 409 34.37 9.00 8.63
N ASP A 410 34.68 9.79 7.60
CA ASP A 410 33.67 10.19 6.62
C ASP A 410 32.99 8.94 6.02
N VAL A 411 31.69 9.05 5.76
CA VAL A 411 30.89 8.04 5.05
C VAL A 411 30.61 8.56 3.64
N TYR A 412 30.76 7.71 2.63
CA TYR A 412 30.26 8.00 1.28
C TYR A 412 29.09 7.10 0.94
N LYS A 413 28.22 7.60 0.07
CA LYS A 413 27.16 6.85 -0.61
C LYS A 413 27.36 6.96 -2.12
N ASN A 414 27.27 5.84 -2.83
CA ASN A 414 27.38 5.74 -4.28
C ASN A 414 26.16 5.00 -4.85
N TRP A 415 25.70 5.37 -6.04
CA TRP A 415 24.67 4.60 -6.75
C TRP A 415 25.25 3.25 -7.19
N ALA A 416 24.59 2.15 -6.80
CA ALA A 416 25.03 0.81 -7.15
C ALA A 416 24.67 0.51 -8.63
N GLY A 417 25.51 0.98 -9.56
CA GLY A 417 25.31 0.80 -11.00
C GLY A 417 25.30 -0.68 -11.44
N LYS A 418 24.91 -0.96 -12.69
CA LYS A 418 24.98 -2.33 -13.25
C LYS A 418 26.40 -2.90 -13.10
N GLY A 419 26.51 -4.06 -12.46
CA GLY A 419 27.79 -4.69 -12.08
C GLY A 419 28.15 -4.52 -10.60
N SER A 420 27.42 -3.68 -9.87
CA SER A 420 27.35 -3.76 -8.40
C SER A 420 26.53 -4.99 -7.97
N THR A 421 26.65 -5.30 -6.68
CA THR A 421 26.15 -6.54 -6.06
C THR A 421 25.26 -6.25 -4.84
N ASN A 422 24.94 -4.97 -4.59
CA ASN A 422 23.95 -4.51 -3.60
C ASN A 422 22.57 -4.41 -4.25
N ILE A 423 22.12 -5.54 -4.78
CA ILE A 423 20.93 -5.62 -5.62
C ILE A 423 20.05 -6.76 -5.10
N LEU A 424 18.79 -6.45 -4.82
CA LEU A 424 17.77 -7.48 -4.57
C LEU A 424 17.22 -7.93 -5.92
N MET A 425 17.24 -9.23 -6.20
CA MET A 425 16.63 -9.78 -7.41
C MET A 425 15.15 -10.03 -7.15
N ASP A 426 14.27 -9.30 -7.83
CA ASP A 426 12.84 -9.60 -7.88
C ASP A 426 12.63 -10.81 -8.81
N ILE A 427 12.39 -11.96 -8.19
CA ILE A 427 12.18 -13.24 -8.88
C ILE A 427 10.87 -13.27 -9.69
N GLN A 428 9.90 -12.40 -9.38
CA GLN A 428 8.61 -12.37 -10.07
C GLN A 428 8.63 -11.54 -11.36
N PHE A 429 9.51 -10.55 -11.45
CA PHE A 429 9.62 -9.64 -12.59
C PHE A 429 10.96 -9.70 -13.36
N ASP A 430 11.87 -10.61 -12.98
CA ASP A 430 13.25 -10.70 -13.48
C ASP A 430 13.95 -9.33 -13.45
N SER A 431 13.77 -8.65 -12.32
CA SER A 431 14.18 -7.25 -12.14
C SER A 431 15.06 -7.09 -10.90
N TYR A 432 15.64 -5.91 -10.75
CA TYR A 432 16.77 -5.67 -9.88
C TYR A 432 16.56 -4.35 -9.12
N VAL A 433 16.27 -4.45 -7.83
CA VAL A 433 16.09 -3.30 -6.93
C VAL A 433 17.45 -2.90 -6.37
N ASN A 434 17.89 -1.68 -6.67
CA ASN A 434 19.08 -1.10 -6.05
C ASN A 434 18.74 -0.52 -4.65
N TYR A 435 19.54 -0.84 -3.63
CA TYR A 435 19.45 -0.24 -2.29
C TYR A 435 20.67 0.62 -1.91
N ASP A 436 21.41 1.07 -2.93
CA ASP A 436 22.64 1.86 -2.89
C ASP A 436 23.84 1.15 -2.24
N HIS A 437 24.97 1.86 -2.16
CA HIS A 437 26.20 1.38 -1.55
C HIS A 437 26.80 2.44 -0.65
N VAL A 438 27.32 2.03 0.51
CA VAL A 438 28.06 2.89 1.45
C VAL A 438 29.40 2.27 1.84
N GLY A 439 30.33 3.13 2.23
CA GLY A 439 31.60 2.74 2.84
C GLY A 439 32.20 3.89 3.64
N ILE A 440 33.39 3.67 4.20
CA ILE A 440 34.01 4.57 5.18
C ILE A 440 35.44 4.94 4.79
N PHE A 441 35.80 6.21 4.94
CA PHE A 441 37.18 6.68 4.79
C PHE A 441 38.00 6.30 6.03
N ILE A 442 39.05 5.49 5.85
CA ILE A 442 40.01 5.18 6.93
C ILE A 442 41.21 6.14 6.93
N ARG A 443 41.42 6.87 5.81
CA ARG A 443 42.37 7.98 5.63
C ARG A 443 41.77 8.96 4.61
N PRO A 444 42.25 10.21 4.49
CA PRO A 444 41.78 11.18 3.48
C PRO A 444 41.86 10.70 2.02
N ASP A 445 42.68 9.69 1.74
CA ASP A 445 42.89 9.09 0.42
C ASP A 445 42.47 7.62 0.33
N THR A 446 42.07 6.99 1.44
CA THR A 446 41.92 5.53 1.56
C THR A 446 40.54 5.16 2.10
N ILE A 447 39.81 4.35 1.34
CA ILE A 447 38.45 3.89 1.63
C ILE A 447 38.47 2.41 2.03
N VAL A 448 37.52 2.00 2.88
CA VAL A 448 37.11 0.60 3.06
C VAL A 448 35.64 0.41 2.72
N GLU A 449 35.33 -0.68 2.02
CA GLU A 449 33.98 -1.10 1.64
C GLU A 449 33.84 -2.63 1.62
N ALA A 450 32.61 -3.14 1.55
CA ALA A 450 32.30 -4.55 1.30
C ALA A 450 31.43 -4.70 0.03
N GLU A 451 32.01 -5.16 -1.07
CA GLU A 451 31.40 -5.12 -2.42
C GLU A 451 30.58 -6.38 -2.81
N GLY A 452 29.67 -6.83 -1.96
CA GLY A 452 28.64 -7.80 -2.37
C GLY A 452 29.08 -9.25 -2.61
N LEU A 453 28.12 -10.05 -3.13
CA LEU A 453 28.19 -11.51 -3.20
C LEU A 453 29.49 -12.03 -3.83
N GLY A 454 30.13 -12.99 -3.15
CA GLY A 454 31.36 -13.66 -3.61
C GLY A 454 32.64 -12.84 -3.42
N LYS A 455 32.56 -11.61 -2.90
CA LYS A 455 33.72 -10.78 -2.55
C LYS A 455 33.93 -10.70 -1.04
N THR A 456 34.98 -9.98 -0.67
CA THR A 456 35.39 -9.68 0.70
C THR A 456 35.48 -8.17 0.91
N ALA A 457 35.48 -7.73 2.17
CA ALA A 457 35.82 -6.37 2.54
C ALA A 457 37.23 -6.01 2.05
N ARG A 458 37.39 -4.82 1.48
CA ARG A 458 38.65 -4.37 0.84
C ARG A 458 38.97 -2.92 1.19
N SER A 459 40.26 -2.60 1.18
CA SER A 459 40.77 -1.22 1.23
C SER A 459 41.42 -0.82 -0.09
N PHE A 460 41.23 0.42 -0.54
CA PHE A 460 41.79 0.93 -1.80
C PHE A 460 41.92 2.47 -1.75
N GLY A 461 42.77 3.01 -2.63
CA GLY A 461 42.94 4.45 -2.78
C GLY A 461 41.77 5.09 -3.54
N ILE A 462 41.41 6.33 -3.21
CA ILE A 462 40.34 7.08 -3.89
C ILE A 462 40.59 7.20 -5.41
N ASP A 463 41.84 7.19 -5.85
CA ASP A 463 42.21 7.22 -7.27
C ASP A 463 41.96 5.87 -8.00
N GLN A 464 41.96 4.77 -7.25
CA GLN A 464 41.60 3.42 -7.71
C GLN A 464 40.08 3.19 -7.66
N SER A 465 39.34 4.03 -6.95
CA SER A 465 37.92 3.87 -6.74
C SER A 465 37.11 4.15 -8.03
N PRO A 466 36.09 3.34 -8.34
CA PRO A 466 35.04 3.70 -9.29
C PRO A 466 34.01 4.68 -8.68
N ILE A 467 34.48 5.63 -7.86
CA ILE A 467 33.67 6.76 -7.37
C ILE A 467 33.12 7.50 -8.59
N ARG A 468 31.80 7.58 -8.65
CA ARG A 468 31.07 8.19 -9.75
C ARG A 468 30.85 9.68 -9.49
N PRO A 469 30.53 10.49 -10.52
CA PRO A 469 30.16 11.89 -10.38
C PRO A 469 28.98 12.20 -9.41
N ASP A 470 28.21 11.18 -9.02
CA ASP A 470 27.02 11.26 -8.14
C ASP A 470 27.27 10.80 -6.69
N VAL A 471 28.53 10.61 -6.28
CA VAL A 471 28.86 10.18 -4.90
C VAL A 471 28.58 11.28 -3.87
N GLN A 472 27.71 10.96 -2.92
CA GLN A 472 27.36 11.82 -1.80
C GLN A 472 28.31 11.57 -0.63
N ARG A 473 28.91 12.62 -0.06
CA ARG A 473 29.79 12.52 1.12
C ARG A 473 29.09 13.06 2.37
N PHE A 474 29.29 12.36 3.47
CA PHE A 474 28.76 12.70 4.79
C PHE A 474 29.88 12.67 5.82
N HIS A 475 29.90 13.62 6.74
CA HIS A 475 30.72 13.53 7.94
C HIS A 475 29.88 13.17 9.16
N VAL A 476 30.50 12.51 10.12
CA VAL A 476 29.94 12.34 11.47
C VAL A 476 29.92 13.70 12.19
N ASP A 477 28.87 13.98 12.96
CA ASP A 477 28.70 15.23 13.70
C ASP A 477 29.93 15.57 14.57
N SER A 478 30.39 16.82 14.52
CA SER A 478 31.57 17.29 15.24
C SER A 478 31.44 17.26 16.76
N ALA A 479 30.23 17.03 17.28
CA ALA A 479 29.99 16.75 18.70
C ALA A 479 30.51 15.37 19.16
N ILE A 480 30.86 14.47 18.24
CA ILE A 480 31.31 13.09 18.53
C ILE A 480 32.82 13.03 18.78
N ASP A 481 33.22 12.27 19.79
CA ASP A 481 34.63 12.11 20.21
C ASP A 481 35.52 11.62 19.05
N PRO A 482 36.62 12.32 18.69
CA PRO A 482 37.55 11.88 17.66
C PRO A 482 38.11 10.46 17.86
N ARG A 483 38.13 9.94 19.09
CA ARG A 483 38.51 8.56 19.40
C ARG A 483 37.49 7.55 18.88
N THR A 484 36.20 7.88 18.87
CA THR A 484 35.14 7.08 18.24
C THR A 484 35.36 7.01 16.74
N ILE A 485 35.61 8.15 16.11
CA ILE A 485 35.85 8.27 14.66
C ILE A 485 37.08 7.43 14.25
N GLN A 486 38.16 7.49 15.04
CA GLN A 486 39.36 6.69 14.83
C GLN A 486 39.12 5.18 15.08
N ALA A 487 38.33 4.81 16.09
CA ALA A 487 37.99 3.41 16.36
C ALA A 487 37.15 2.80 15.22
N ALA A 488 36.19 3.54 14.68
CA ALA A 488 35.39 3.14 13.53
C ALA A 488 36.27 2.89 12.29
N ALA A 489 37.17 3.82 11.97
CA ALA A 489 38.14 3.65 10.90
C ALA A 489 39.03 2.40 11.11
N SER A 490 39.53 2.19 12.33
CA SER A 490 40.36 1.02 12.65
C SER A 490 39.59 -0.30 12.67
N PHE A 491 38.27 -0.32 12.93
CA PHE A 491 37.43 -1.51 12.75
C PHE A 491 37.28 -1.88 11.27
N ALA A 492 37.01 -0.87 10.42
CA ALA A 492 36.89 -1.08 8.98
C ALA A 492 38.22 -1.55 8.37
N GLU A 493 39.34 -0.92 8.72
CA GLU A 493 40.69 -1.37 8.35
C GLU A 493 40.95 -2.83 8.77
N GLN A 494 40.50 -3.25 9.95
CA GLN A 494 40.57 -4.65 10.39
C GLN A 494 39.63 -5.59 9.62
N ALA A 495 38.48 -5.15 9.11
CA ALA A 495 37.62 -5.96 8.24
C ALA A 495 38.29 -6.20 6.86
N ALA A 496 38.88 -5.16 6.27
CA ALA A 496 39.65 -5.26 5.03
C ALA A 496 40.88 -6.17 5.19
N ASN A 497 41.67 -5.97 6.27
CA ASN A 497 42.87 -6.76 6.53
C ASN A 497 42.58 -8.24 6.83
N ARG A 498 41.41 -8.55 7.40
CA ARG A 498 40.92 -9.94 7.56
C ARG A 498 40.32 -10.53 6.30
N GLN A 499 40.13 -9.74 5.24
CA GLN A 499 39.36 -10.10 4.05
C GLN A 499 37.97 -10.65 4.42
N THR A 500 37.27 -10.00 5.34
CA THR A 500 35.96 -10.46 5.84
C THR A 500 34.98 -10.68 4.66
N PRO A 501 34.45 -11.90 4.44
CA PRO A 501 33.45 -12.18 3.40
C PRO A 501 32.21 -11.27 3.44
N TYR A 502 31.59 -11.05 2.28
CA TYR A 502 30.34 -10.30 2.22
C TYR A 502 29.16 -11.04 2.86
N ASP A 503 28.28 -10.32 3.56
CA ASP A 503 27.04 -10.88 4.07
C ASP A 503 25.88 -10.80 3.07
N ALA A 504 25.41 -11.95 2.61
CA ALA A 504 24.30 -12.06 1.67
C ALA A 504 22.92 -11.68 2.27
N ASN A 505 22.81 -11.52 3.59
CA ASN A 505 21.56 -11.24 4.29
C ASN A 505 21.51 -9.79 4.81
N PRO A 506 21.01 -8.82 4.01
CA PRO A 506 20.74 -7.47 4.51
C PRO A 506 19.50 -7.41 5.44
N PHE A 507 18.55 -8.34 5.30
CA PHE A 507 17.21 -8.29 5.90
C PHE A 507 17.20 -8.39 7.43
N VAL A 508 18.03 -9.28 8.00
CA VAL A 508 18.21 -9.38 9.45
C VAL A 508 19.70 -9.41 9.75
N ASN A 509 20.33 -8.25 9.64
CA ASN A 509 21.78 -8.13 9.76
C ASN A 509 22.23 -7.76 11.20
N LYS A 510 21.36 -7.18 12.03
CA LYS A 510 21.59 -7.02 13.47
C LYS A 510 21.51 -8.32 14.28
N GLY A 511 20.81 -9.35 13.77
CA GLY A 511 20.63 -10.67 14.42
C GLY A 511 21.87 -11.57 14.47
N SER A 512 23.06 -10.99 14.31
CA SER A 512 24.36 -11.64 14.36
C SER A 512 24.88 -11.77 15.80
N SER A 513 25.62 -12.83 16.10
CA SER A 513 26.41 -12.96 17.33
C SER A 513 27.59 -11.97 17.39
N SER A 514 28.26 -11.88 18.54
CA SER A 514 29.54 -11.17 18.68
C SER A 514 30.68 -11.75 17.83
N ASP A 515 30.52 -12.99 17.38
CA ASP A 515 31.56 -13.74 16.68
C ASP A 515 31.35 -13.71 15.15
N ASP A 516 30.15 -13.30 14.71
CA ASP A 516 29.73 -13.17 13.31
C ASP A 516 30.41 -12.01 12.53
N TYR A 517 31.44 -11.37 13.08
CA TYR A 517 32.39 -10.53 12.31
C TYR A 517 33.11 -11.30 11.16
N ALA A 518 32.81 -12.60 11.03
CA ALA A 518 33.11 -13.46 9.88
C ALA A 518 32.35 -13.08 8.59
N LYS A 519 31.31 -12.23 8.63
CA LYS A 519 30.68 -11.63 7.45
C LYS A 519 30.33 -10.15 7.68
N LEU A 520 30.32 -9.34 6.61
CA LEU A 520 29.82 -7.96 6.63
C LEU A 520 29.25 -7.56 5.26
N ASN A 521 28.03 -7.03 5.20
CA ASN A 521 27.58 -6.21 4.08
C ASN A 521 28.06 -4.75 4.18
N CYS A 522 27.73 -3.92 3.19
CA CYS A 522 28.24 -2.54 3.11
C CYS A 522 27.71 -1.62 4.23
N SER A 523 26.42 -1.67 4.56
CA SER A 523 25.83 -0.90 5.65
C SER A 523 26.17 -1.48 7.02
N GLU A 524 26.30 -2.81 7.16
CA GLU A 524 26.82 -3.44 8.38
C GLU A 524 28.24 -3.00 8.70
N LEU A 525 29.12 -2.93 7.70
CA LEU A 525 30.50 -2.48 7.88
C LEU A 525 30.55 -1.08 8.50
N VAL A 526 29.77 -0.13 7.97
CA VAL A 526 29.70 1.25 8.47
C VAL A 526 28.97 1.31 9.82
N TRP A 527 27.84 0.60 9.96
CA TRP A 527 27.06 0.55 11.20
C TRP A 527 27.88 0.02 12.37
N ARG A 528 28.47 -1.18 12.23
CA ARG A 528 29.25 -1.83 13.30
C ARG A 528 30.51 -1.04 13.67
N ALA A 529 31.13 -0.35 12.70
CA ALA A 529 32.29 0.50 12.96
C ALA A 529 32.01 1.53 14.06
N TYR A 530 30.84 2.17 14.02
CA TYR A 530 30.41 3.13 15.02
C TYR A 530 29.74 2.45 16.23
N HIS A 531 28.75 1.59 15.99
CA HIS A 531 27.94 0.95 17.03
C HIS A 531 28.80 0.14 18.02
N ALA A 532 29.71 -0.73 17.53
CA ALA A 532 30.41 -1.70 18.38
C ALA A 532 31.45 -1.09 19.36
N TYR A 533 31.96 0.11 19.08
CA TYR A 533 32.99 0.76 19.91
C TYR A 533 32.50 2.01 20.67
N SER A 534 31.38 2.61 20.26
CA SER A 534 30.94 3.91 20.80
C SER A 534 29.48 3.97 21.22
N GLY A 535 28.66 2.96 20.91
CA GLY A 535 27.22 3.00 21.13
C GLY A 535 26.46 3.99 20.23
N ILE A 536 27.12 4.57 19.23
CA ILE A 536 26.46 5.39 18.21
C ILE A 536 25.77 4.45 17.23
N ASP A 537 24.46 4.34 17.37
CA ASP A 537 23.62 3.68 16.37
C ASP A 537 23.45 4.61 15.17
N LEU A 538 24.02 4.22 14.02
CA LEU A 538 23.83 4.92 12.75
C LEU A 538 22.57 4.49 12.00
N ASP A 539 21.81 3.50 12.49
CA ASP A 539 20.52 3.17 11.90
C ASP A 539 19.44 4.17 12.30
N SER A 540 18.98 4.98 11.32
CA SER A 540 17.88 5.93 11.51
C SER A 540 16.51 5.32 11.85
N ASN A 541 16.28 4.03 11.57
CA ASN A 541 14.97 3.40 11.68
C ASN A 541 14.87 2.39 12.85
N GLY A 542 15.98 1.81 13.29
CA GLY A 542 16.08 0.92 14.46
C GLY A 542 15.72 -0.55 14.21
N GLY A 543 15.36 -0.92 12.98
CA GLY A 543 14.84 -2.20 12.54
C GLY A 543 15.84 -3.37 12.54
N PRO A 544 15.44 -4.54 12.00
CA PRO A 544 16.23 -5.77 12.02
C PRO A 544 17.42 -5.77 11.03
N GLY A 545 17.32 -5.00 9.95
CA GLY A 545 18.36 -4.84 8.94
C GLY A 545 18.75 -3.36 8.79
N VAL A 546 20.05 -3.06 8.92
CA VAL A 546 20.56 -1.72 8.59
C VAL A 546 20.89 -1.64 7.11
N TRP A 547 20.30 -0.69 6.38
CA TRP A 547 20.54 -0.50 4.94
C TRP A 547 21.32 0.81 4.68
N PRO A 548 21.90 1.00 3.47
CA PRO A 548 22.62 2.22 3.11
C PRO A 548 21.78 3.51 3.25
N LYS A 549 20.47 3.42 3.01
CA LYS A 549 19.50 4.51 3.26
C LYS A 549 19.46 4.96 4.72
N ASP A 550 19.54 4.02 5.68
CA ASP A 550 19.31 4.33 7.09
C ASP A 550 20.55 4.95 7.73
N ILE A 551 21.74 4.58 7.23
CA ILE A 551 23.01 5.23 7.54
C ILE A 551 22.99 6.72 7.15
N VAL A 552 22.66 7.03 5.89
CA VAL A 552 22.70 8.43 5.41
C VAL A 552 21.58 9.31 5.96
N ASN A 553 20.47 8.70 6.40
CA ASN A 553 19.38 9.39 7.10
C ASN A 553 19.63 9.53 8.61
N SER A 554 20.76 9.03 9.14
CA SER A 554 21.08 9.13 10.56
C SER A 554 21.27 10.58 11.00
N GLY A 555 20.65 10.97 12.12
CA GLY A 555 20.84 12.30 12.71
C GLY A 555 22.29 12.62 13.09
N TYR A 556 23.14 11.59 13.24
CA TYR A 556 24.57 11.72 13.50
C TYR A 556 25.42 12.02 12.25
N LEU A 557 24.87 11.87 11.03
CA LEU A 557 25.57 12.25 9.80
C LEU A 557 25.09 13.61 9.29
N LYS A 558 26.03 14.39 8.74
CA LYS A 558 25.76 15.65 8.02
C LYS A 558 26.32 15.52 6.61
N SER A 559 25.55 15.91 5.60
CA SER A 559 26.05 16.07 4.24
C SER A 559 27.08 17.20 4.19
N TYR A 560 28.13 17.04 3.39
CA TYR A 560 28.90 18.20 2.92
C TYR A 560 28.00 19.06 1.99
N GLY A 561 28.20 20.38 2.00
CA GLY A 561 27.30 21.38 1.38
C GLY A 561 27.80 21.98 0.07
#